data_AF-A0A9P9FIN0-F1
#
_entry.id   AF-A0A9P9FIN0-F1
#
_cell.length_a   1.000
_cell.length_b   1.000
_cell.length_c   1.000
_cell.angle_alpha   90.00
_cell.angle_beta   90.00
_cell.angle_gamma   90.00
#
_symmetry.space_group_name_H-M   'P 1'
#
loop_
_entity.id
_entity.type
_entity.pdbx_description
1 polymer ?
#
loop_
_entity_poly.entity_id
_entity_poly.type
_entity_poly.pdbx_seq_one_letter_code
_entity_poly.pdbx_strand_id
1 'polypeptide(L)'
;MFAARQRAACVARQLQRTARTYASDAHAHHKPATPVNESFGTGSIMTVSAFLGGVLLLQFVPQEGEKSAILSLIDKYTSRGEDWEEINTLHTKAAQQASFDRTLFEHASNKHRYVDVAYPEAIQSHAPRNIQAGSLNNMDWAVEHFRQQHLKDEERKAARLAQKQE
;
A
#
# COMPACT_ATOMS: atom_id res chain seq x y z
N MET A 1 -42.28 10.06 -29.07
CA MET A 1 -42.87 11.41 -28.86
C MET A 1 -41.79 12.49 -28.99
N PHE A 2 -41.48 12.95 -30.22
CA PHE A 2 -40.36 13.89 -30.48
C PHE A 2 -40.74 15.11 -31.34
N ALA A 3 -42.03 15.38 -31.58
CA ALA A 3 -42.47 16.49 -32.43
C ALA A 3 -42.45 17.88 -31.76
N ALA A 4 -42.37 17.95 -30.42
CA ALA A 4 -42.45 19.22 -29.69
C ALA A 4 -41.11 20.00 -29.65
N ARG A 5 -39.96 19.33 -29.86
CA ARG A 5 -38.63 19.96 -29.74
C ARG A 5 -38.19 20.72 -31.00
N GLN A 6 -38.73 20.39 -32.17
CA GLN A 6 -38.31 21.06 -33.42
C GLN A 6 -38.97 22.43 -33.64
N ARG A 7 -40.10 22.73 -33.00
CA ARG A 7 -40.83 24.00 -33.23
C ARG A 7 -40.28 25.19 -32.46
N ALA A 8 -39.60 24.98 -31.33
CA ALA A 8 -39.03 26.07 -30.53
C ALA A 8 -37.88 26.80 -31.24
N ALA A 9 -37.10 26.11 -32.07
CA ALA A 9 -35.95 26.68 -32.77
C ALA A 9 -36.31 27.58 -33.97
N CYS A 10 -37.54 27.44 -34.52
CA CYS A 10 -38.00 28.28 -35.64
C CYS A 10 -38.58 29.62 -35.18
N VAL A 11 -39.24 29.67 -34.02
CA VAL A 11 -39.86 30.90 -33.48
C VAL A 11 -38.79 31.92 -33.06
N ALA A 12 -37.63 31.45 -32.57
CA ALA A 12 -36.50 32.32 -32.20
C ALA A 12 -35.89 33.10 -33.38
N ARG A 13 -36.16 32.73 -34.63
CA ARG A 13 -35.63 33.42 -35.84
C ARG A 13 -36.54 34.53 -36.37
N GLN A 14 -37.76 34.68 -35.86
CA GLN A 14 -38.73 35.66 -36.35
C GLN A 14 -38.91 36.90 -35.46
N LEU A 15 -38.23 36.95 -34.31
CA LEU A 15 -38.23 38.17 -33.49
C LEU A 15 -37.33 39.22 -34.16
N GLN A 16 -37.92 40.37 -34.50
CA GLN A 16 -37.18 41.54 -34.96
C GLN A 16 -36.16 41.91 -33.89
N ARG A 17 -34.87 41.78 -34.21
CA ARG A 17 -33.80 42.36 -33.41
C ARG A 17 -33.88 43.87 -33.55
N THR A 18 -34.65 44.52 -32.69
CA THR A 18 -34.48 45.95 -32.44
C THR A 18 -33.15 46.11 -31.72
N ALA A 19 -32.06 46.25 -32.48
CA ALA A 19 -30.82 46.78 -31.95
C ALA A 19 -31.12 48.22 -31.51
N ARG A 20 -31.40 48.39 -30.22
CA ARG A 20 -31.41 49.73 -29.61
C ARG A 20 -29.96 50.15 -29.49
N THR A 21 -29.44 50.81 -30.52
CA THR A 21 -28.16 51.52 -30.48
C THR A 21 -28.36 52.78 -29.65
N TYR A 22 -28.20 52.68 -28.34
CA TYR A 22 -27.91 53.84 -27.49
C TYR A 22 -26.39 54.03 -27.47
N ALA A 23 -25.89 54.86 -28.38
CA ALA A 23 -24.65 55.63 -28.21
C ALA A 23 -24.50 56.55 -29.44
N SER A 24 -25.05 57.75 -29.34
CA SER A 24 -24.55 58.86 -30.15
C SER A 24 -23.26 59.35 -29.49
N ASP A 25 -22.12 58.79 -29.90
CA ASP A 25 -20.84 59.48 -29.77
C ASP A 25 -20.37 59.83 -31.18
N ALA A 26 -20.80 61.02 -31.62
CA ALA A 26 -20.20 61.65 -32.77
C ALA A 26 -18.81 62.09 -32.33
N HIS A 27 -17.75 61.48 -32.88
CA HIS A 27 -16.60 62.17 -33.50
C HIS A 27 -15.45 61.17 -33.79
N ALA A 28 -15.00 61.20 -35.05
CA ALA A 28 -13.64 60.94 -35.56
C ALA A 28 -13.00 59.53 -35.50
N HIS A 29 -12.92 58.91 -36.69
CA HIS A 29 -11.73 58.29 -37.29
C HIS A 29 -10.90 57.22 -36.53
N HIS A 30 -11.45 56.09 -36.06
CA HIS A 30 -10.60 54.89 -35.81
C HIS A 30 -11.27 53.55 -36.20
N LYS A 31 -10.41 52.57 -36.55
CA LYS A 31 -10.63 51.25 -37.21
C LYS A 31 -11.85 50.44 -36.74
N PRO A 32 -12.43 49.53 -37.57
CA PRO A 32 -13.52 48.67 -37.15
C PRO A 32 -13.07 47.79 -35.99
N ALA A 33 -13.59 48.05 -34.79
CA ALA A 33 -13.36 47.23 -33.63
C ALA A 33 -13.92 45.83 -33.91
N THR A 34 -13.05 44.83 -33.94
CA THR A 34 -13.46 43.43 -33.83
C THR A 34 -14.37 43.27 -32.61
N PRO A 35 -15.46 42.49 -32.67
CA PRO A 35 -16.35 42.34 -31.53
C PRO A 35 -15.56 41.79 -30.34
N VAL A 36 -15.32 42.66 -29.35
CA VAL A 36 -14.72 42.29 -28.08
C VAL A 36 -15.78 41.48 -27.37
N ASN A 37 -15.71 40.16 -27.54
CA ASN A 37 -16.56 39.22 -26.83
C ASN A 37 -16.03 39.16 -25.40
N GLU A 38 -16.59 39.97 -24.51
CA GLU A 38 -16.17 40.03 -23.11
C GLU A 38 -16.34 38.64 -22.49
N SER A 39 -15.22 37.96 -22.21
CA SER A 39 -15.26 36.67 -21.53
C SER A 39 -15.65 36.88 -20.08
N PHE A 40 -16.47 35.98 -19.54
CA PHE A 40 -16.75 35.92 -18.10
C PHE A 40 -15.43 35.95 -17.30
N GLY A 41 -15.23 37.02 -16.54
CA GLY A 41 -14.03 37.20 -15.73
C GLY A 41 -13.92 36.13 -14.64
N THR A 42 -12.72 35.89 -14.12
CA THR A 42 -12.43 34.87 -13.11
C THR A 42 -13.37 34.95 -11.90
N GLY A 43 -13.74 36.16 -11.47
CA GLY A 43 -14.70 36.38 -10.39
C GLY A 43 -16.10 35.85 -10.70
N SER A 44 -16.57 36.02 -11.94
CA SER A 44 -17.88 35.50 -12.37
C SER A 44 -17.91 33.96 -12.49
N ILE A 45 -16.78 33.35 -12.84
CA ILE A 45 -16.66 31.88 -12.85
C ILE A 45 -16.67 31.34 -11.40
N MET A 46 -15.95 32.00 -10.49
CA MET A 46 -15.95 31.67 -9.06
C MET A 46 -17.34 31.78 -8.42
N THR A 47 -18.10 32.82 -8.73
CA THR A 47 -19.45 32.98 -8.16
C THR A 47 -20.42 31.94 -8.70
N VAL A 48 -20.39 31.65 -10.01
CA VAL A 48 -21.23 30.61 -10.61
C VAL A 48 -20.85 29.23 -10.09
N SER A 49 -19.56 28.92 -9.97
CA SER A 49 -19.10 27.64 -9.43
C SER A 49 -19.45 27.47 -7.96
N ALA A 50 -19.31 28.52 -7.14
CA ALA A 50 -19.72 28.49 -5.74
C ALA A 50 -21.24 28.32 -5.60
N PHE A 51 -22.03 28.98 -6.44
CA PHE A 51 -23.49 28.82 -6.44
C PHE A 51 -23.92 27.40 -6.82
N LEU A 52 -23.43 26.89 -7.96
CA LEU A 52 -23.76 25.54 -8.41
C LEU A 52 -23.22 24.48 -7.44
N GLY A 53 -22.01 24.68 -6.91
CA GLY A 53 -21.42 23.81 -5.89
C GLY A 53 -22.22 23.81 -4.60
N GLY A 54 -22.68 24.97 -4.14
CA GLY A 54 -23.56 25.10 -2.96
C GLY A 54 -24.90 24.40 -3.15
N VAL A 55 -25.52 24.53 -4.32
CA VAL A 55 -26.77 23.81 -4.66
C VAL A 55 -26.55 22.30 -4.67
N LEU A 56 -25.43 21.82 -5.24
CA LEU A 56 -25.08 20.39 -5.21
C LEU A 56 -24.86 19.88 -3.78
N LEU A 57 -24.15 20.64 -2.94
CA LEU A 57 -23.94 20.26 -1.54
C LEU A 57 -25.27 20.10 -0.79
N LEU A 58 -26.24 20.98 -1.02
CA LEU A 58 -27.57 20.89 -0.42
C LEU A 58 -28.35 19.66 -0.88
N GLN A 59 -28.11 19.14 -2.09
CA GLN A 59 -28.74 17.91 -2.58
C GLN A 59 -28.19 16.64 -1.93
N PHE A 60 -26.93 16.66 -1.47
CA PHE A 60 -26.28 15.52 -0.80
C PHE A 60 -26.37 15.60 0.72
N VAL A 61 -27.17 16.51 1.28
CA VAL A 61 -27.43 16.57 2.72
C VAL A 61 -28.24 15.34 3.12
N PRO A 62 -27.74 14.50 4.04
CA PRO A 62 -28.48 13.33 4.52
C PRO A 62 -29.70 13.77 5.34
N GLN A 63 -30.74 12.93 5.37
CA GLN A 63 -31.89 13.15 6.26
C GLN A 63 -31.48 12.97 7.73
N GLU A 64 -32.24 13.58 8.64
CA GLU A 64 -31.98 13.50 10.08
C GLU A 64 -31.93 12.03 10.53
N GLY A 65 -30.76 11.59 10.97
CA GLY A 65 -30.52 10.22 11.47
C GLY A 65 -29.79 9.28 10.51
N GLU A 66 -29.63 9.64 9.22
CA GLU A 66 -28.85 8.83 8.27
C GLU A 66 -27.38 9.28 8.20
N LYS A 67 -26.46 8.30 8.19
CA LYS A 67 -25.04 8.59 7.91
C LYS A 67 -24.88 8.94 6.43
N SER A 68 -24.29 10.10 6.14
CA SER A 68 -23.92 10.47 4.76
C SER A 68 -23.07 9.37 4.10
N ALA A 69 -23.30 9.11 2.81
CA ALA A 69 -22.48 8.16 2.04
C ALA A 69 -20.98 8.51 2.11
N ILE A 70 -20.65 9.79 2.16
CA ILE A 70 -19.26 10.27 2.32
C ILE A 70 -18.72 9.88 3.70
N LEU A 71 -19.52 10.09 4.76
CA LEU A 71 -19.13 9.70 6.12
C LEU A 71 -18.95 8.18 6.23
N SER A 72 -19.82 7.40 5.59
CA SER A 72 -19.70 5.93 5.56
C SER A 72 -18.44 5.46 4.82
N LEU A 73 -18.03 6.18 3.77
CA LEU A 73 -16.78 5.90 3.05
C LEU A 73 -15.58 6.22 3.94
N ILE A 74 -15.61 7.35 4.64
CA ILE A 74 -14.57 7.74 5.59
C ILE A 74 -14.50 6.70 6.72
N ASP A 75 -15.61 6.35 7.36
CA ASP A 75 -15.69 5.34 8.42
C ASP A 75 -15.09 4.00 7.97
N LYS A 76 -15.25 3.61 6.70
CA LYS A 76 -14.68 2.36 6.17
C LYS A 76 -13.15 2.35 6.13
N TYR A 77 -12.51 3.50 5.94
CA TYR A 77 -11.04 3.63 5.87
C TYR A 77 -10.44 4.17 7.16
N THR A 78 -11.26 4.60 8.10
CA THR A 78 -10.80 5.11 9.39
C THR A 78 -10.78 3.96 10.37
N SER A 79 -9.60 3.63 10.92
CA SER A 79 -9.49 2.58 11.92
C SER A 79 -10.18 2.98 13.22
N ARG A 80 -10.92 2.03 13.81
CA ARG A 80 -11.58 2.24 15.10
C ARG A 80 -10.61 1.93 16.23
N GLY A 81 -10.83 2.53 17.40
CA GLY A 81 -10.03 2.23 18.59
C GLY A 81 -10.06 0.74 18.95
N GLU A 82 -11.20 0.07 18.73
CA GLU A 82 -11.40 -1.37 18.90
C GLU A 82 -10.43 -2.20 18.04
N ASP A 83 -10.21 -1.80 16.78
CA ASP A 83 -9.30 -2.51 15.86
C ASP A 83 -7.85 -2.46 16.39
N TRP A 84 -7.44 -1.32 16.92
CA TRP A 84 -6.11 -1.15 17.52
C TRP A 84 -5.94 -1.97 18.79
N GLU A 85 -6.98 -2.06 19.61
CA GLU A 85 -6.98 -2.92 20.79
C GLU A 85 -6.83 -4.39 20.40
N GLU A 86 -7.60 -4.86 19.42
CA GLU A 86 -7.51 -6.23 18.91
C GLU A 86 -6.12 -6.54 18.35
N ILE A 87 -5.58 -5.66 17.51
CA ILE A 87 -4.23 -5.78 16.94
C ILE A 87 -3.18 -5.88 18.06
N ASN A 88 -3.26 -5.01 19.06
CA ASN A 88 -2.34 -5.04 20.20
C ASN A 88 -2.47 -6.33 21.02
N THR A 89 -3.68 -6.84 21.21
CA THR A 89 -3.89 -8.13 21.90
C THR A 89 -3.30 -9.29 21.09
N LEU A 90 -3.39 -9.24 19.76
CA LEU A 90 -2.82 -10.27 18.90
C LEU A 90 -1.29 -10.24 18.92
N HIS A 91 -0.68 -9.06 18.89
CA HIS A 91 0.77 -8.90 19.01
C HIS A 91 1.29 -9.39 20.36
N THR A 92 0.61 -9.08 21.46
CA THR A 92 1.01 -9.55 22.79
C THR A 92 0.91 -11.07 22.90
N LYS A 93 -0.16 -11.69 22.38
CA LYS A 93 -0.28 -13.15 22.31
C LYS A 93 0.81 -13.80 21.45
N ALA A 94 1.12 -13.22 20.30
CA ALA A 94 2.19 -13.73 19.42
C ALA A 94 3.56 -13.66 20.12
N ALA A 95 3.85 -12.56 20.82
CA ALA A 95 5.08 -12.42 21.60
C ALA A 95 5.16 -13.44 22.74
N GLN A 96 4.05 -13.69 23.44
CA GLN A 96 3.97 -14.71 24.49
C GLN A 96 4.22 -16.12 23.94
N GLN A 97 3.58 -16.47 22.81
CA GLN A 97 3.80 -17.76 22.15
C GLN A 97 5.25 -17.93 21.71
N ALA A 98 5.85 -16.91 21.09
CA ALA A 98 7.25 -16.95 20.68
C ALA A 98 8.19 -17.14 21.89
N SER A 99 7.88 -16.51 23.04
CA SER A 99 8.65 -16.71 24.26
C SER A 99 8.49 -18.13 24.84
N PHE A 100 7.29 -18.70 24.77
CA PHE A 100 7.04 -20.07 25.19
C PHE A 100 7.81 -21.05 24.29
N ASP A 101 7.72 -20.90 22.97
CA ASP A 101 8.41 -21.74 22.00
C ASP A 101 9.92 -21.64 22.15
N ARG A 102 10.46 -20.43 22.38
CA ARG A 102 11.87 -20.24 22.71
C ARG A 102 12.26 -21.05 23.95
N THR A 103 11.43 -21.06 24.98
CA THR A 103 11.71 -21.84 26.19
C THR A 103 11.67 -23.34 25.91
N LEU A 104 10.70 -23.80 25.11
CA LEU A 104 10.58 -25.20 24.73
C LEU A 104 11.74 -25.68 23.85
N PHE A 105 12.19 -24.91 22.86
CA PHE A 105 13.19 -25.38 21.89
C PHE A 105 14.63 -25.00 22.26
N GLU A 106 14.83 -23.82 22.86
CA GLU A 106 16.17 -23.37 23.24
C GLU A 106 16.59 -23.90 24.61
N HIS A 107 15.65 -23.99 25.55
CA HIS A 107 15.95 -24.28 26.96
C HIS A 107 15.54 -25.69 27.43
N ALA A 108 14.65 -26.43 26.75
CA ALA A 108 14.17 -27.71 27.28
C ALA A 108 15.22 -28.83 27.33
N SER A 109 16.25 -28.83 26.47
CA SER A 109 17.38 -29.75 26.62
C SER A 109 18.56 -29.37 25.72
N ASN A 110 19.64 -28.82 26.29
CA ASN A 110 20.95 -28.76 25.62
C ASN A 110 21.74 -30.07 25.75
N LYS A 111 21.20 -31.06 26.48
CA LYS A 111 21.95 -32.27 26.85
C LYS A 111 22.09 -33.26 25.68
N HIS A 112 21.18 -33.22 24.72
CA HIS A 112 21.13 -34.13 23.56
C HIS A 112 20.78 -33.38 22.25
N ARG A 113 21.48 -32.28 21.95
CA ARG A 113 21.34 -31.58 20.66
C ARG A 113 22.14 -32.24 19.53
N TYR A 114 22.63 -33.45 19.77
CA TYR A 114 23.29 -34.32 18.81
C TYR A 114 22.42 -35.57 18.65
N VAL A 115 22.22 -35.98 17.40
CA VAL A 115 21.56 -37.23 17.07
C VAL A 115 22.66 -38.27 16.94
N ASP A 116 22.64 -39.28 17.82
CA ASP A 116 23.53 -40.43 17.68
C ASP A 116 23.10 -41.24 16.46
N VAL A 117 23.85 -41.05 15.37
CA VAL A 117 23.70 -41.84 14.15
C VAL A 117 24.64 -43.04 14.22
N ALA A 118 24.15 -44.21 13.79
CA ALA A 118 24.96 -45.43 13.74
C ALA A 118 26.15 -45.30 12.77
N TYR A 119 26.01 -44.45 11.75
CA TYR A 119 27.04 -44.15 10.76
C TYR A 119 26.81 -42.73 10.20
N PRO A 120 27.88 -42.01 9.82
CA PRO A 120 27.79 -40.61 9.40
C PRO A 120 27.02 -40.42 8.08
N GLU A 121 27.05 -41.41 7.19
CA GLU A 121 26.33 -41.36 5.91
C GLU A 121 24.80 -41.37 6.08
N ALA A 122 24.29 -41.75 7.25
CA ALA A 122 22.86 -41.72 7.55
C ALA A 122 22.28 -40.30 7.43
N ILE A 123 23.09 -39.27 7.67
CA ILE A 123 22.68 -37.86 7.61
C ILE A 123 22.35 -37.44 6.16
N GLN A 124 23.00 -38.06 5.17
CA GLN A 124 22.78 -37.82 3.75
C GLN A 124 21.93 -38.92 3.09
N SER A 125 21.49 -39.91 3.85
CA SER A 125 20.67 -41.00 3.32
C SER A 125 19.24 -40.51 3.13
N HIS A 126 18.79 -40.47 1.88
CA HIS A 126 17.44 -40.05 1.53
C HIS A 126 16.88 -40.91 0.39
N ALA A 127 15.55 -40.97 0.30
CA ALA A 127 14.90 -41.61 -0.83
C ALA A 127 15.24 -40.84 -2.13
N PRO A 128 15.44 -41.50 -3.28
CA PRO A 128 15.78 -40.82 -4.54
C PRO A 128 14.61 -40.01 -5.14
N ARG A 129 13.40 -40.14 -4.59
CA ARG A 129 12.17 -39.50 -5.06
C ARG A 129 11.42 -38.87 -3.89
N ASN A 130 10.60 -37.86 -4.19
CA ASN A 130 9.73 -37.18 -3.22
C ASN A 130 10.47 -36.47 -2.08
N ILE A 131 11.54 -35.74 -2.42
CA ILE A 131 12.28 -34.90 -1.47
C ILE A 131 11.75 -33.48 -1.60
N GLN A 132 11.38 -32.86 -0.48
CA GLN A 132 11.02 -31.45 -0.46
C GLN A 132 12.27 -30.60 -0.75
N ALA A 133 12.15 -29.60 -1.61
CA ALA A 133 13.25 -28.69 -1.89
C ALA A 133 13.73 -28.03 -0.59
N GLY A 134 15.04 -28.11 -0.31
CA GLY A 134 15.64 -27.58 0.91
C GLY A 134 15.70 -28.56 2.10
N SER A 135 15.22 -29.80 1.98
CA SER A 135 15.40 -30.80 3.07
C SER A 135 16.80 -31.39 3.14
N LEU A 136 17.57 -31.31 2.04
CA LEU A 136 18.96 -31.76 1.97
C LEU A 136 19.87 -30.55 2.10
N ASN A 137 20.57 -30.46 3.24
CA ASN A 137 21.54 -29.40 3.46
C ASN A 137 22.91 -29.81 2.92
N ASN A 138 23.60 -28.88 2.28
CA ASN A 138 25.00 -29.07 1.94
C ASN A 138 25.83 -29.13 3.25
N MET A 139 26.59 -30.21 3.42
CA MET A 139 27.41 -30.47 4.60
C MET A 139 28.88 -30.03 4.44
N ASP A 140 29.28 -29.48 3.29
CA ASP A 140 30.67 -29.10 3.00
C ASP A 140 31.26 -28.20 4.10
N TRP A 141 30.46 -27.26 4.62
CA TRP A 141 30.88 -26.39 5.72
C TRP A 141 31.22 -27.17 6.99
N ALA A 142 30.40 -28.16 7.36
CA ALA A 142 30.63 -28.97 8.56
C ALA A 142 31.86 -29.87 8.38
N VAL A 143 32.01 -30.45 7.19
CA VAL A 143 33.18 -31.26 6.82
C VAL A 143 34.46 -30.42 6.93
N GLU A 144 34.47 -29.22 6.37
CA GLU A 144 35.61 -28.30 6.44
C GLU A 144 35.92 -27.87 7.87
N HIS A 145 34.89 -27.57 8.67
CA HIS A 145 35.06 -27.24 10.09
C HIS A 145 35.79 -28.34 10.86
N PHE A 146 35.32 -29.59 10.75
CA PHE A 146 35.93 -30.72 11.45
C PHE A 146 37.31 -31.09 10.89
N ARG A 147 37.52 -30.91 9.58
CA ARG A 147 38.85 -31.05 8.96
C ARG A 147 39.85 -30.06 9.57
N GLN A 148 39.48 -28.79 9.70
CA GLN A 148 40.33 -27.78 10.34
C GLN A 148 40.58 -28.08 11.82
N GLN A 149 39.57 -28.55 12.53
CA GLN A 149 39.71 -28.95 13.93
C GLN A 149 40.70 -30.11 14.09
N HIS A 150 40.62 -31.12 13.21
CA HIS A 150 41.55 -32.25 13.21
C HIS A 150 43.00 -31.80 12.98
N LEU A 151 43.25 -30.93 12.00
CA LEU A 151 44.60 -30.42 11.71
C LEU A 151 45.19 -29.69 12.93
N LYS A 152 44.40 -28.83 13.60
CA LYS A 152 44.82 -28.13 14.82
C LYS A 152 45.16 -29.08 15.96
N ASP A 153 44.39 -30.16 16.10
CA ASP A 153 44.64 -31.14 17.15
C ASP A 153 45.88 -32.00 16.87
N GLU A 154 46.17 -32.32 15.62
CA GLU A 154 47.42 -32.97 15.21
C GLU A 154 48.63 -32.07 15.47
N GLU A 155 48.56 -30.78 15.13
CA GLU A 155 49.60 -29.79 15.46
C GLU A 155 49.86 -29.72 16.97
N ARG A 156 48.80 -29.70 17.80
CA ARG A 156 48.91 -29.72 19.27
C ARG A 156 49.50 -31.02 19.80
N LYS A 157 49.21 -32.16 19.18
CA LYS A 157 49.81 -33.45 19.57
C LYS A 157 51.30 -33.47 19.21
N ALA A 158 51.66 -33.02 18.01
CA ALA A 158 53.05 -32.92 17.55
C ALA A 158 53.88 -31.99 18.46
N ALA A 159 53.35 -30.81 18.82
CA ALA A 159 54.03 -29.89 19.73
C ALA A 159 54.26 -30.50 21.13
N ARG A 160 53.27 -31.21 21.68
CA ARG A 160 53.40 -31.93 22.95
C ARG A 160 54.40 -33.08 22.90
N LEU A 161 54.53 -33.73 21.74
CA LEU A 161 55.52 -34.80 21.54
C LEU A 161 56.94 -34.21 21.49
N ALA A 162 57.14 -33.11 20.76
CA ALA A 162 58.42 -32.42 20.67
C ALA A 162 58.90 -31.95 22.06
N GLN A 163 58.02 -31.34 22.85
CA GLN A 163 58.32 -30.90 24.22
C GLN A 163 58.66 -32.03 25.21
N LYS A 164 58.28 -33.29 24.91
CA LYS A 164 58.61 -34.46 25.74
C LYS A 164 59.93 -35.12 25.35
N GLN A 165 60.47 -34.81 24.19
CA GLN A 165 61.72 -35.37 23.66
C GLN A 165 62.94 -34.50 23.98
N GLU A 166 62.72 -33.25 24.40
CA GLU A 166 63.68 -32.40 25.10
C GLU A 166 63.71 -32.71 26.61
#